data_AF-A0A2R7KCL5-F1
#
_entry.id   AF-A0A2R7KCL5-F1
#
_cell.length_a   1.000
_cell.length_b   1.000
_cell.length_c   1.000
_cell.angle_alpha   90.00
_cell.angle_beta   90.00
_cell.angle_gamma   90.00
#
_symmetry.space_group_name_H-M   'P 1'
#
loop_
_entity.id
_entity.type
_entity.pdbx_description
1 polymer ?
#
loop_
_entity_poly.entity_id
_entity_poly.type
_entity_poly.pdbx_seq_one_letter_code
_entity_poly.pdbx_strand_id
1 'polypeptide(L)' 'PIEYVIGHYEYNLFRGTPLWKETDSAYRTEKTDPGISFMRRIREKIKDLDIKGAPAHK' A
#
# COMPACT_ATOMS: atom_id res chain seq x y z
N PRO A 1 -14.74 8.41 0.31
CA PRO A 1 -14.43 7.49 -0.83
C PRO A 1 -13.09 6.81 -0.55
N ILE A 2 -12.86 5.62 -1.11
CA ILE A 2 -11.56 4.92 -0.96
C ILE A 2 -10.68 5.34 -2.12
N GLU A 3 -9.48 5.84 -1.84
CA GLU A 3 -8.52 6.26 -2.87
C GLU A 3 -7.41 5.24 -3.12
N TYR A 4 -7.01 4.48 -2.09
CA TYR A 4 -5.88 3.56 -2.14
C TYR A 4 -6.22 2.19 -1.54
N VAL A 5 -5.73 1.13 -2.18
CA VAL A 5 -5.74 -0.24 -1.64
C VAL A 5 -4.34 -0.83 -1.77
N ILE A 6 -3.73 -1.13 -0.62
CA ILE A 6 -2.32 -1.53 -0.52
C ILE A 6 -2.16 -2.76 0.37
N GLY A 7 -1.13 -3.56 0.10
CA GLY A 7 -0.68 -4.61 1.01
C GLY A 7 0.13 -4.06 2.16
N HIS A 8 0.22 -4.78 3.28
CA HIS A 8 1.03 -4.34 4.42
C HIS A 8 2.49 -4.14 4.02
N TYR A 9 3.01 -4.95 3.10
CA TYR A 9 4.39 -4.79 2.59
C TYR A 9 4.63 -3.49 1.78
N GLU A 10 3.59 -2.79 1.36
CA GLU A 10 3.68 -1.63 0.46
C GLU A 10 3.65 -0.28 1.21
N TYR A 11 3.32 -0.26 2.52
CA TYR A 11 3.09 0.99 3.26
C TYR A 11 4.30 1.93 3.27
N ASN A 12 5.51 1.37 3.36
CA ASN A 12 6.77 2.11 3.38
C ASN A 12 7.00 2.96 2.11
N LEU A 13 6.29 2.66 1.01
CA LEU A 13 6.34 3.43 -0.23
C LEU A 13 5.59 4.76 -0.16
N PHE A 14 4.93 5.06 0.95
CA PHE A 14 4.30 6.37 1.17
C PHE A 14 5.22 7.34 1.90
N ARG A 15 6.43 6.95 2.30
CA ARG A 15 7.38 7.85 2.96
C ARG A 15 7.63 9.09 2.13
N GLY A 16 7.56 10.25 2.77
CA GLY A 16 7.70 11.56 2.11
C GLY A 16 6.44 12.06 1.41
N THR A 17 5.34 11.30 1.40
CA THR A 17 4.03 11.79 0.96
C THR A 17 3.24 12.40 2.12
N PRO A 18 2.25 13.27 1.87
CA PRO A 18 1.34 13.79 2.90
C PRO A 18 0.52 12.71 3.64
N LEU A 19 0.46 11.48 3.10
CA LEU A 19 -0.25 10.35 3.70
C LEU A 19 0.58 9.63 4.77
N TRP A 20 1.90 9.85 4.81
CA TRP A 20 2.78 9.25 5.79
C TRP A 20 2.75 10.00 7.11
N LYS A 21 2.24 9.34 8.15
CA LYS A 21 2.11 9.91 9.51
C LYS A 21 3.02 9.27 10.54
N GLU A 22 3.77 8.23 10.15
CA GLU A 22 4.69 7.57 11.07
C GLU A 22 5.87 8.49 11.37
N THR A 23 6.11 8.73 12.66
CA THR A 23 7.15 9.62 13.19
C THR A 23 8.30 8.87 13.84
N ASP A 24 8.06 7.63 14.27
CA ASP A 24 9.10 6.77 14.83
C ASP A 24 9.86 6.05 13.71
N SER A 25 11.09 6.49 13.50
CA SER A 25 11.99 5.92 12.49
C SER A 25 12.38 4.46 12.76
N ALA A 26 12.25 3.98 14.00
CA ALA A 26 12.53 2.61 14.43
C ALA A 26 11.29 1.71 14.42
N TYR A 27 10.09 2.28 14.35
CA TYR A 27 8.85 1.51 14.21
C TYR A 27 8.69 1.04 12.76
N ARG A 28 9.25 -0.14 12.45
CA ARG A 28 9.12 -0.80 11.15
C ARG A 28 8.69 -2.24 11.34
N THR A 29 7.58 -2.58 10.71
CA THR A 29 7.10 -3.94 10.64
C THR A 29 7.25 -4.43 9.21
N GLU A 30 8.26 -5.28 8.98
CA GLU A 30 8.37 -5.99 7.71
C GLU A 30 7.42 -7.18 7.74
N LYS A 31 6.32 -7.07 7.00
CA LYS A 31 5.40 -8.18 6.81
C LYS A 31 4.93 -8.24 5.36
N THR A 32 4.86 -9.45 4.83
CA THR A 32 4.43 -9.72 3.44
C THR A 32 2.92 -9.92 3.34
N ASP A 33 2.16 -9.92 4.44
CA ASP A 33 0.72 -10.08 4.39
C ASP A 33 0.01 -8.92 3.66
N PRO A 34 -1.15 -9.15 3.04
CA PRO A 34 -1.82 -10.44 2.83
C PRO A 34 -1.19 -11.30 1.71
N GLY A 35 -0.04 -10.88 1.16
CA GLY A 35 0.69 -11.55 0.09
C GLY A 35 0.48 -10.89 -1.28
N ILE A 36 1.53 -10.90 -2.10
CA ILE A 36 1.52 -10.28 -3.45
C ILE A 36 0.41 -10.87 -4.32
N SER A 37 0.28 -12.20 -4.33
CA SER A 37 -0.76 -12.90 -5.11
C SER A 37 -2.17 -12.55 -4.65
N PHE A 38 -2.38 -12.35 -3.34
CA PHE A 38 -3.67 -11.94 -2.80
C PHE A 38 -4.01 -10.52 -3.25
N MET A 39 -3.08 -9.58 -3.07
CA MET A 39 -3.28 -8.18 -3.47
C MET A 39 -3.55 -8.04 -4.96
N ARG A 40 -2.86 -8.84 -5.81
CA ARG A 40 -3.14 -8.89 -7.25
C ARG A 40 -4.59 -9.29 -7.54
N ARG A 41 -5.10 -10.35 -6.90
CA ARG A 41 -6.49 -10.80 -7.08
C ARG A 41 -7.51 -9.77 -6.61
N ILE A 42 -7.21 -9.03 -5.55
CA ILE A 42 -8.07 -7.93 -5.08
C ILE A 42 -8.09 -6.81 -6.11
N ARG A 43 -6.92 -6.34 -6.58
CA ARG A 43 -6.82 -5.24 -7.55
C ARG A 43 -7.54 -5.55 -8.87
N GLU A 44 -7.47 -6.78 -9.35
CA GLU A 44 -8.24 -7.21 -10.53
C GLU A 44 -9.76 -7.13 -10.34
N LYS A 45 -10.25 -7.40 -9.13
CA LYS A 45 -11.69 -7.38 -8.79
C LYS A 45 -12.26 -5.98 -8.60
N ILE A 46 -11.42 -4.97 -8.37
CA ILE A 46 -11.83 -3.60 -8.08
C ILE A 46 -11.36 -2.61 -9.16
N LYS A 47 -10.90 -3.12 -10.30
CA LYS A 47 -10.28 -2.32 -11.37
C LYS A 47 -11.22 -1.27 -11.98
N ASP A 48 -12.53 -1.50 -11.89
CA ASP A 48 -13.60 -0.62 -12.34
C ASP A 48 -13.86 0.56 -11.40
N LEU A 49 -13.29 0.54 -10.19
CA LEU A 49 -13.51 1.56 -9.15
C LEU A 49 -12.48 2.69 -9.15
N ASP A 50 -11.51 2.69 -10.08
CA ASP A 50 -10.43 3.70 -10.18
C ASP A 50 -9.62 3.89 -8.87
N ILE A 51 -9.46 2.81 -8.10
CA ILE A 51 -8.70 2.81 -6.84
C ILE A 51 -7.20 2.62 -7.12
N LYS A 52 -6.37 3.45 -6.50
CA LYS A 52 -4.91 3.46 -6.71
C LYS A 52 -4.19 2.39 -5.87
N GLY A 53 -3.07 1.91 -6.39
CA GLY A 53 -2.09 1.12 -5.63
C GLY A 53 -1.09 1.98 -4.87
N ALA A 54 -0.11 1.34 -4.23
CA ALA A 54 1.00 2.07 -3.61
C ALA A 54 1.85 2.80 -4.66
N PRO A 55 2.53 3.91 -4.28
CA PRO A 55 3.43 4.63 -5.17
C PRO A 55 4.57 3.72 -5.65
N ALA A 56 4.92 3.82 -6.93
CA ALA A 56 6.17 3.26 -7.40
C ALA A 56 7.30 4.23 -7.04
N HIS A 57 8.15 3.88 -6.07
CA HIS A 57 9.46 4.53 -5.97
C HIS A 57 10.37 3.89 -7.01
N LYS A 58 10.92 4.74 -7.89
CA LYS A 58 12.07 4.38 -8.74
C LYS A 58 13.29 4.09 -7.88
#